data_AF-A0A815QW50-F1
#
_entry.id   AF-A0A815QW50-F1
#
_cell.length_a   1.000
_cell.length_b   1.000
_cell.length_c   1.000
_cell.angle_alpha   90.00
_cell.angle_beta   90.00
_cell.angle_gamma   90.00
#
_symmetry.space_group_name_H-M   'P 1'
#
loop_
_entity.id
_entity.type
_entity.pdbx_description
1 polymer ?
#
loop_
_entity_poly.entity_id
_entity_poly.type
_entity_poly.pdbx_seq_one_letter_code
_entity_poly.pdbx_strand_id
1 'polypeptide(L)' 'KIHGGRDDSIERRHVGDLGNIWSDRFGSALVDFEDSIIQLHTKSTSSILNKSIVVHKDTDDLGRGTYNDSKTTG' A
#
# COMPACT_ATOMS: atom_id res chain seq x y z
N LYS A 1 11.32 -7.90 -1.76
CA LYS A 1 10.28 -7.80 -0.71
C LYS A 1 9.02 -8.45 -1.25
N ILE A 2 8.22 -9.04 -0.39
CA ILE A 2 6.90 -9.55 -0.76
C ILE A 2 5.87 -8.45 -0.50
N HIS A 3 4.78 -8.48 -1.26
CA HIS A 3 3.61 -7.66 -0.98
C HIS A 3 3.03 -7.98 0.40
N GLY A 4 2.52 -6.96 1.08
CA GLY A 4 1.93 -7.06 2.42
C GLY A 4 0.93 -5.94 2.70
N GLY A 5 0.38 -5.93 3.90
CA GLY A 5 -0.49 -4.86 4.38
C GLY A 5 0.31 -3.73 5.04
N ARG A 6 -0.26 -2.53 5.11
CA ARG A 6 0.38 -1.33 5.71
C ARG A 6 0.98 -1.57 7.10
N ASP A 7 0.29 -2.36 7.91
CA ASP A 7 0.67 -2.60 9.31
C ASP A 7 1.65 -3.77 9.47
N ASP A 8 2.04 -4.44 8.37
CA ASP A 8 3.10 -5.44 8.37
C ASP A 8 4.48 -4.79 8.54
N SER A 9 5.44 -5.55 9.08
CA SER A 9 6.80 -5.06 9.31
C SER A 9 7.49 -4.67 8.00
N ILE A 10 8.54 -3.84 8.08
CA ILE A 10 9.26 -3.35 6.90
C ILE A 10 9.84 -4.50 6.05
N GLU A 11 10.14 -5.66 6.63
CA GLU A 11 10.64 -6.84 5.92
C GLU A 11 9.52 -7.58 5.16
N ARG A 12 8.26 -7.36 5.52
CA ARG A 12 7.08 -8.10 5.04
C ARG A 12 6.11 -7.30 4.17
N ARG A 13 6.50 -6.10 3.74
CA ARG A 13 5.75 -5.32 2.75
C ARG A 13 6.65 -4.44 1.88
N HIS A 14 6.17 -4.02 0.73
CA HIS A 14 6.81 -2.95 -0.04
C HIS A 14 6.64 -1.59 0.66
N VAL A 15 7.48 -0.63 0.29
CA VAL A 15 7.38 0.74 0.80
C VAL A 15 6.04 1.39 0.43
N GLY A 16 5.49 1.06 -0.74
CA GLY A 16 4.24 1.63 -1.25
C GLY A 16 2.97 0.88 -0.85
N ASP A 17 3.07 -0.19 -0.05
CA ASP A 17 1.90 -1.00 0.32
C ASP A 17 1.10 -0.29 1.41
N LEU A 18 0.20 0.61 1.02
CA LEU A 18 -0.62 1.42 1.92
C LEU A 18 -1.96 0.76 2.27
N GLY A 19 -2.24 -0.41 1.69
CA GLY A 19 -3.44 -1.21 1.94
C GLY A 19 -4.69 -0.68 1.23
N ASN A 20 -5.85 -1.10 1.74
CA ASN A 20 -7.15 -0.76 1.18
C ASN A 20 -7.68 0.58 1.69
N ILE A 21 -8.50 1.23 0.86
CA ILE A 21 -9.36 2.36 1.23
C ILE A 21 -10.82 1.91 1.21
N TRP A 22 -11.66 2.56 2.02
CA TRP A 22 -13.09 2.25 2.07
C TRP A 22 -13.89 3.42 1.53
N SER A 23 -14.69 3.15 0.50
CA SER A 23 -15.64 4.12 -0.03
C SER A 23 -16.99 3.98 0.66
N ASP A 24 -17.71 5.10 0.77
CA ASP A 24 -19.12 5.10 1.15
C ASP A 24 -20.02 4.59 0.00
N ARG A 25 -21.34 4.61 0.23
CA ARG A 25 -22.35 4.20 -0.75
C ARG A 25 -22.39 5.07 -2.03
N PHE A 26 -21.67 6.19 -2.06
CA PHE A 26 -21.58 7.10 -3.20
C PHE A 26 -20.23 6.99 -3.91
N GLY A 27 -19.33 6.11 -3.47
CA GLY A 27 -18.00 5.94 -4.04
C GLY A 27 -16.97 6.97 -3.52
N SER A 28 -17.28 7.72 -2.47
CA SER A 28 -16.34 8.65 -1.84
C SER A 28 -15.56 7.98 -0.72
N ALA A 29 -14.23 8.10 -0.72
CA ALA A 29 -13.37 7.60 0.35
C ALA A 29 -12.66 8.75 1.05
N LEU A 30 -12.82 8.83 2.38
CA LEU A 30 -11.99 9.68 3.23
C LEU A 30 -10.85 8.82 3.79
N VAL A 31 -9.62 9.27 3.57
CA VAL A 31 -8.41 8.52 3.95
C VAL A 31 -7.61 9.38 4.93
N ASP A 32 -7.46 8.88 6.15
CA ASP A 32 -6.72 9.54 7.22
C ASP A 32 -5.93 8.49 8.01
N PHE A 33 -4.61 8.48 7.82
CA PHE A 33 -3.69 7.58 8.51
C PHE A 33 -2.26 8.10 8.48
N GLU A 34 -1.42 7.54 9.35
CA GLU A 34 0.03 7.74 9.35
C GLU A 34 0.76 6.47 8.93
N ASP A 35 1.91 6.63 8.29
CA ASP A 35 2.78 5.54 7.87
C ASP A 35 4.23 5.87 8.24
N SER A 36 4.92 4.93 8.89
CA SER A 36 6.29 5.12 9.39
C SER A 36 7.38 4.72 8.39
N ILE A 37 7.00 4.21 7.22
CA ILE A 37 7.91 3.65 6.21
C ILE A 37 8.11 4.62 5.05
N ILE A 38 7.03 5.17 4.48
CA ILE A 38 7.14 6.16 3.41
C ILE A 38 7.77 7.45 3.92
N GLN A 39 8.59 8.09 3.08
CA GLN A 39 9.29 9.30 3.48
C GLN A 39 9.27 10.36 2.38
N LEU A 40 9.37 11.62 2.78
CA LEU A 40 9.54 12.76 1.86
C LEU A 40 10.99 13.24 1.79
N HIS A 41 11.92 12.58 2.47
CA HIS A 41 13.34 12.93 2.39
C HIS A 41 13.93 12.45 1.06
N THR A 42 14.52 13.36 0.26
CA THR A 42 14.97 13.07 -1.12
C THR A 42 16.10 12.03 -1.22
N LYS A 43 16.91 11.86 -0.16
CA LYS A 43 18.00 10.86 -0.14
C LYS A 43 17.59 9.52 0.47
N SER A 44 16.35 9.39 0.96
CA SER A 44 15.87 8.14 1.54
C SER A 44 15.56 7.12 0.45
N THR A 45 15.89 5.85 0.68
CA THR A 45 15.46 4.75 -0.20
C THR A 45 13.94 4.52 -0.16
N SER A 46 13.27 5.00 0.89
CA SER A 46 11.81 5.01 1.02
C SER A 46 11.17 6.32 0.55
N SER A 47 11.91 7.18 -0.16
CA SER A 47 11.37 8.45 -0.64
C SER A 47 10.23 8.20 -1.64
N ILE A 48 9.09 8.84 -1.43
CA ILE A 48 7.93 8.78 -2.35
C ILE A 48 7.80 10.01 -3.25
N LEU A 49 8.72 10.97 -3.15
CA LEU A 49 8.76 12.12 -4.05
C LEU A 49 8.94 11.65 -5.50
N ASN A 50 8.19 12.30 -6.41
CA ASN A 50 8.16 11.98 -7.84
C ASN A 50 7.68 10.55 -8.17
N LYS A 51 6.88 9.95 -7.28
CA LYS A 51 6.15 8.69 -7.54
C LYS A 51 4.66 8.95 -7.70
N SER A 52 3.93 7.90 -8.06
CA SER A 52 2.48 7.95 -8.26
C SER A 52 1.73 7.37 -7.06
N ILE A 53 0.53 7.89 -6.82
CA ILE A 53 -0.51 7.23 -6.04
C ILE A 53 -1.45 6.55 -7.02
N VAL A 54 -1.76 5.27 -6.80
CA VAL A 54 -2.64 4.48 -7.66
C VAL A 54 -3.76 3.92 -6.80
N VAL A 55 -5.01 4.09 -7.25
CA VAL A 55 -6.18 3.46 -6.64
C VAL A 55 -6.64 2.34 -7.56
N HIS A 56 -6.75 1.13 -7.02
CA HIS A 56 -7.17 -0.05 -7.77
C HIS A 56 -8.70 -0.21 -7.71
N LYS A 57 -9.23 -0.92 -8.72
CA LYS A 57 -10.66 -1.25 -8.79
C LYS A 57 -11.05 -2.33 -7.78
N ASP A 58 -10.17 -3.31 -7.59
CA ASP A 58 -10.42 -4.50 -6.79
C ASP A 58 -9.68 -4.41 -5.44
N THR A 59 -10.15 -5.16 -4.45
CA THR A 59 -9.58 -5.18 -3.09
C THR A 59 -8.23 -5.88 -3.07
N ASP A 60 -7.24 -5.24 -2.43
CA ASP A 60 -5.91 -5.80 -2.17
C ASP A 60 -6.01 -6.89 -1.07
N ASP A 61 -5.50 -8.10 -1.37
CA ASP A 61 -5.50 -9.24 -0.45
C ASP A 61 -4.38 -9.22 0.60
N LEU A 62 -3.54 -8.19 0.56
CA LEU A 62 -2.42 -7.91 1.46
C LEU A 62 -1.36 -9.01 1.45
N GLY A 63 -1.21 -9.71 0.34
CA GLY A 63 -0.28 -10.82 0.18
C GLY A 63 -0.73 -12.08 0.90
N ARG A 64 -2.02 -12.19 1.24
CA ARG A 64 -2.59 -13.29 2.04
C ARG A 64 -3.51 -14.20 1.21
N GLY A 65 -3.77 -13.87 -0.04
CA GLY A 65 -4.56 -14.70 -0.95
C GLY A 65 -3.81 -15.91 -1.49
N THR A 66 -4.53 -16.70 -2.28
CA THR A 66 -4.04 -17.94 -2.89
C THR A 66 -3.61 -17.78 -4.35
N TYR A 67 -3.84 -16.59 -4.93
CA TYR A 67 -3.46 -16.30 -6.31
C TYR A 67 -1.95 -16.04 -6.43
N ASN A 68 -1.39 -16.33 -7.60
CA ASN A 68 0.05 -16.22 -7.85
C ASN A 68 0.56 -14.79 -7.70
N ASP A 69 -0.28 -13.81 -8.01
CA ASP A 69 -0.02 -12.38 -7.96
C ASP A 69 -0.20 -11.77 -6.56
N SER A 70 -0.83 -12.47 -5.61
CA SER A 70 -1.00 -12.01 -4.22
C SER A 70 0.31 -11.52 -3.61
N LYS A 71 1.41 -12.27 -3.79
CA LYS A 71 2.73 -11.90 -3.23
C LYS A 71 3.40 -10.73 -3.96
N THR A 72 2.84 -10.25 -5.05
CA THR A 72 3.39 -9.16 -5.87
C THR A 72 2.53 -7.91 -5.90
N THR A 73 1.21 -8.03 -6.01
CA THR A 73 0.27 -6.91 -6.21
C THR A 73 -0.86 -6.87 -5.19
N GLY A 74 -0.96 -7.90 -4.33
CA GLY A 74 -2.17 -8.16 -3.56
C GLY A 74 -3.34 -8.53 -4.46
#